data_AF-A0A536A9H3-F1
#
_entry.id   AF-A0A536A9H3-F1
#
_cell.length_a   1.000
_cell.length_b   1.000
_cell.length_c   1.000
_cell.angle_alpha   90.00
_cell.angle_beta   90.00
_cell.angle_gamma   90.00
#
_symmetry.space_group_name_H-M   'P 1'
#
loop_
_entity.id
_entity.type
_entity.pdbx_description
1 polymer ?
#
loop_
_entity_poly.entity_id
_entity_poly.type
_entity_poly.pdbx_seq_one_letter_code
_entity_poly.pdbx_strand_id
1 'polypeptide(L)' 'MSANFHDESGEVRPRSYVATLSDYVMGATSAGLGITGLVERTVDADLVERYERARKFLDWPALFVMELRPPR' A
#
# COMPACT_ATOMS: atom_id res chain seq x y z
N MET A 1 -1.97 -6.52 -12.76
CA MET A 1 -2.34 -5.12 -13.02
C MET A 1 -1.26 -4.26 -12.37
N SER A 2 -0.49 -3.49 -13.12
CA SER A 2 0.55 -2.60 -12.57
C SER A 2 0.00 -1.21 -12.32
N ALA A 3 0.37 -0.59 -11.20
CA ALA A 3 0.08 0.81 -10.97
C ALA A 3 0.94 1.68 -11.92
N ASN A 4 0.37 2.77 -12.43
CA ASN A 4 1.06 3.75 -13.27
C ASN A 4 1.47 4.93 -12.37
N PHE A 5 2.77 5.19 -12.27
CA PHE A 5 3.33 6.33 -11.57
C PHE A 5 4.08 7.22 -12.57
N HIS A 6 4.21 8.51 -12.26
CA HIS A 6 5.11 9.42 -12.97
C HIS A 6 6.17 9.92 -11.98
N ASP A 7 7.43 9.87 -12.38
CA ASP A 7 8.55 10.54 -11.70
C ASP A 7 9.24 11.54 -12.65
N GLU A 8 10.35 12.13 -12.22
CA GLU A 8 11.12 13.12 -12.99
C GLU A 8 11.68 12.55 -14.31
N SER A 9 11.77 11.22 -14.43
CA SER A 9 12.26 10.52 -15.62
C SER A 9 11.13 10.06 -16.56
N GLY A 10 9.87 10.24 -16.18
CA GLY A 10 8.69 9.92 -16.98
C GLY A 10 7.81 8.84 -16.36
N GLU A 11 7.21 7.99 -17.20
CA GLU A 11 6.27 6.97 -16.74
C GLU A 11 6.98 5.75 -16.16
N VAL A 12 6.69 5.46 -14.89
CA VAL A 12 7.18 4.30 -14.15
C VAL A 12 6.05 3.30 -13.96
N ARG A 13 6.29 2.05 -14.38
CA ARG A 13 5.37 0.92 -14.16
C ARG A 13 6.06 -0.14 -13.31
N PRO A 14 6.02 -0.02 -11.97
CA PRO A 14 6.59 -1.03 -11.09
C PRO A 14 5.91 -2.37 -11.36
N ARG A 15 6.69 -3.43 -11.45
CA ARG A 15 6.14 -4.78 -11.56
C ARG A 15 5.36 -5.07 -10.28
N SER A 16 4.07 -5.38 -10.44
CA SER A 16 3.27 -5.89 -9.34
C SER A 16 3.58 -7.37 -9.13
N TYR A 17 3.83 -7.73 -7.88
CA TYR A 17 3.98 -9.10 -7.43
C TYR A 17 2.76 -9.49 -6.61
N VAL A 18 2.31 -10.73 -6.74
CA VAL A 18 1.33 -11.28 -5.81
C VAL A 18 2.07 -11.54 -4.50
N ALA A 19 1.67 -10.81 -3.46
CA ALA A 19 2.21 -10.92 -2.12
C ALA A 19 1.06 -10.90 -1.12
N THR A 20 1.18 -11.72 -0.09
CA THR A 20 0.30 -11.74 1.08
C THR A 20 0.77 -10.70 2.10
N LEU A 21 -0.08 -10.36 3.08
CA LEU A 21 0.35 -9.54 4.22
C LEU A 21 1.53 -10.17 4.97
N SER A 22 1.54 -11.50 5.07
CA SER A 22 2.63 -12.25 5.69
C SER A 22 3.96 -12.04 4.97
N ASP A 23 3.97 -11.97 3.63
CA ASP A 23 5.20 -11.72 2.86
C ASP A 23 5.81 -10.37 3.21
N TYR A 24 4.98 -9.34 3.38
CA TYR A 24 5.43 -8.01 3.78
C TYR A 24 5.94 -7.99 5.24
N VAL A 25 5.20 -8.57 6.18
CA VAL A 25 5.58 -8.61 7.61
C VAL A 25 6.85 -9.42 7.82
N MET A 26 6.91 -10.62 7.24
CA MET A 26 8.06 -11.50 7.38
C MET A 26 9.27 -10.97 6.60
N GLY A 27 9.05 -10.35 5.44
CA GLY A 27 10.12 -9.69 4.68
C GLY A 27 10.78 -8.58 5.49
N ALA A 28 9.99 -7.67 6.07
CA ALA A 28 10.51 -6.59 6.92
C ALA A 28 11.26 -7.13 8.15
N THR A 29 10.68 -8.11 8.83
CA THR A 29 11.28 -8.72 10.03
C THR A 29 12.59 -9.43 9.71
N SER A 30 12.62 -10.20 8.61
CA SER A 30 13.82 -10.93 8.17
C SER A 30 14.95 -10.00 7.73
N ALA A 31 14.61 -8.80 7.24
CA ALA A 31 15.56 -7.75 6.91
C ALA A 31 16.07 -6.96 8.14
N GLY A 32 15.62 -7.29 9.35
CA GLY A 32 16.01 -6.59 10.58
C GLY A 32 15.33 -5.24 10.80
N LEU A 33 14.31 -4.88 9.99
CA LEU A 33 13.55 -3.65 10.17
C LEU A 33 12.61 -3.78 11.38
N GLY A 34 12.50 -2.70 12.14
CA GLY A 34 11.53 -2.65 13.23
C GLY A 34 10.16 -2.23 12.71
N ILE A 35 9.13 -3.05 12.91
CA ILE A 35 7.74 -2.67 12.61
C ILE A 35 7.23 -1.81 13.77
N THR A 36 6.74 -0.61 13.46
CA THR A 36 6.24 0.37 14.45
C THR A 36 4.75 0.63 14.33
N GLY A 37 4.15 0.35 13.17
CA GLY A 37 2.73 0.48 12.93
C GLY A 37 2.29 -0.36 11.74
N LEU A 38 1.10 -0.94 11.84
CA LEU A 38 0.40 -1.64 10.77
C LEU A 38 -1.01 -1.09 10.70
N VAL A 39 -1.42 -0.58 9.54
CA VAL A 39 -2.73 0.06 9.38
C VAL A 39 -3.36 -0.31 8.06
N GLU A 40 -4.60 -0.76 8.10
CA GLU A 40 -5.46 -0.87 6.93
C GLU A 40 -6.25 0.42 6.77
N ARG A 41 -6.29 0.94 5.54
CA ARG A 41 -7.08 2.10 5.16
C ARG A 41 -8.19 1.67 4.22
N THR A 42 -9.40 1.85 4.70
CA THR A 42 -10.63 1.58 3.98
C THR A 42 -11.01 2.77 3.11
N VAL A 43 -11.65 2.51 1.97
CA VAL A 43 -12.27 3.57 1.17
C VAL A 43 -13.50 4.07 1.92
N ASP A 44 -13.46 5.33 2.32
CA ASP A 44 -14.54 6.00 3.03
C ASP A 44 -15.40 6.88 2.10
N ALA A 45 -16.50 7.41 2.67
CA ALA A 45 -17.42 8.29 1.94
C ALA A 45 -16.73 9.56 1.41
N ASP A 46 -15.82 10.15 2.19
CA ASP A 46 -15.08 11.35 1.81
C ASP A 46 -14.17 11.11 0.60
N LEU A 47 -13.57 9.92 0.49
CA LEU A 47 -12.77 9.52 -0.67
C LEU A 47 -13.65 9.26 -1.89
N VAL A 48 -14.84 8.67 -1.70
CA VAL A 48 -15.82 8.45 -2.78
C VAL A 48 -16.36 9.78 -3.32
N GLU A 49 -16.66 10.74 -2.44
CA GLU A 49 -17.13 12.07 -2.83
C GLU A 49 -16.09 12.79 -3.71
N ARG A 50 -14.82 12.72 -3.32
CA ARG A 50 -13.71 13.30 -4.10
C ARG A 50 -13.46 12.55 -5.41
N TYR A 51 -13.69 11.23 -5.42
CA TYR A 51 -13.39 10.37 -6.56
C TYR A 51 -14.48 9.32 -6.76
N GLU A 52 -15.53 9.67 -7.52
CA GLU A 52 -16.68 8.79 -7.76
C GLU A 52 -16.30 7.37 -8.25
N ARG A 53 -15.20 7.24 -9.01
CA ARG A 53 -14.65 5.94 -9.44
C ARG A 53 -14.28 4.98 -8.30
N ALA A 54 -14.07 5.51 -7.09
CA ALA A 54 -13.76 4.75 -5.88
C ALA A 54 -15.01 4.14 -5.24
N ARG A 55 -16.24 4.56 -5.62
CA ARG A 55 -17.50 4.06 -5.04
C ARG A 55 -17.60 2.55 -5.02
N LYS A 56 -17.11 1.87 -6.06
CA LYS A 56 -17.11 0.41 -6.17
C LYS A 56 -16.27 -0.30 -5.11
N PHE A 57 -15.47 0.45 -4.36
CA PHE A 57 -14.60 -0.03 -3.30
C PHE A 57 -15.01 0.50 -1.92
N LEU A 58 -16.15 1.18 -1.78
CA LEU A 58 -16.62 1.68 -0.48
C LEU A 58 -16.63 0.55 0.55
N ASP A 59 -16.13 0.84 1.75
CA ASP A 59 -15.93 -0.10 2.86
C ASP A 59 -14.89 -1.22 2.61
N TRP A 60 -14.20 -1.23 1.47
CA TRP A 60 -13.08 -2.14 1.20
C TRP A 60 -11.77 -1.60 1.80
N PRO A 61 -10.97 -2.43 2.53
CA PRO A 61 -9.58 -2.11 2.86
C PRO A 61 -8.70 -2.03 1.59
N ALA A 62 -8.65 -0.85 0.97
CA ALA A 62 -7.96 -0.65 -0.31
C ALA A 62 -6.44 -0.48 -0.18
N LEU A 63 -5.94 -0.18 1.01
CA LEU A 63 -4.52 0.04 1.23
C LEU A 63 -4.07 -0.53 2.58
N PHE A 64 -2.97 -1.28 2.56
CA PHE A 64 -2.23 -1.70 3.74
C PHE A 64 -0.96 -0.86 3.87
N VAL A 65 -0.75 -0.26 5.04
CA VAL A 65 0.39 0.62 5.35
C VAL A 65 1.23 -0.01 6.45
N MET A 66 2.54 -0.07 6.23
CA MET A 66 3.54 -0.46 7.23
C MET A 66 4.45 0.71 7.55
N GLU A 67 4.56 1.03 8.84
CA GLU A 67 5.53 1.99 9.35
C GLU A 67 6.74 1.24 9.89
N LEU A 68 7.90 1.47 9.27
CA LEU A 68 9.14 0.74 9.54
C LEU A 68 10.23 1.71 10.04
N ARG A 69 11.04 1.24 10.99
CA ARG A 69 12.28 1.90 11.40
C ARG A 69 13.50 1.08 10.98
N PRO A 70 14.66 1.74 10.74
CA PRO A 70 15.88 1.04 10.35
C PRO A 70 16.32 -0.02 11.38
N PRO A 71 17.13 -1.01 10.96
CA PRO A 71 17.78 -1.93 11.87
C PRO A 71 18.70 -1.14 12.82
N ARG A 72 18.88 -1.65 14.04
CA ARG A 72 19.92 -1.11 14.95
C ARG A 72 21.30 -1.56 14.52
#